data_AF-X1RZ28-F1
#
_entry.id   AF-X1RZ28-F1
#
_cell.length_a   1.000
_cell.length_b   1.000
_cell.length_c   1.000
_cell.angle_alpha   90.00
_cell.angle_beta   90.00
_cell.angle_gamma   90.00
#
_symmetry.space_group_name_H-M   'P 1'
#
loop_
_entity.id
_entity.type
_entity.pdbx_description
1 polymer ?
#
loop_
_entity_poly.entity_id
_entity_poly.type
_entity_poly.pdbx_seq_one_letter_code
_entity_poly.pdbx_strand_id
1 'polypeptide(L)'
;MIFGYGSLMSYRGLLRSIKERINLLDAIRVQIKGKRGFAKPTFNKICMDVDDFVLKGSIIKNKAEQGYIEGLIVKITQRDFPDFCSREGYTGGNKLITYSSNFNSVGEALWKLFQESIKNDYYKSIRNYRMKLKDKLDYTSKHYIPHPLVIKNLGYAIMFIAPGKYGTGNGNLKSRKNEENISYFMDINEVLKRADVNKNEFLTYTLECLYGGVHGINVKDIIDLISVNSEFFNEVKKKFNEELIIKEKVQFANCIFGSLDNYKQKFGNFEQNLSRSGLKSMIDYDD
;
A
#
# COMPACT_ATOMS: atom_id res chain seq x y z
N MET A 1 -5.74 8.10 -9.14
CA MET A 1 -4.68 8.13 -8.11
C MET A 1 -4.85 6.93 -7.20
N ILE A 2 -3.78 6.20 -6.92
CA ILE A 2 -3.82 5.02 -6.05
C ILE A 2 -2.76 5.19 -4.96
N PHE A 3 -3.17 5.05 -3.71
CA PHE A 3 -2.30 5.12 -2.55
C PHE A 3 -1.79 3.72 -2.18
N GLY A 4 -0.49 3.53 -2.33
CA GLY A 4 0.26 2.36 -1.90
C GLY A 4 0.90 2.56 -0.53
N TYR A 5 0.76 1.56 0.34
CA TYR A 5 1.36 1.56 1.67
C TYR A 5 2.20 0.30 1.94
N GLY A 6 2.37 -0.59 0.97
CA GLY A 6 3.22 -1.78 1.04
C GLY A 6 4.15 -1.84 -0.17
N SER A 7 4.20 -2.98 -0.86
CA SER A 7 5.03 -3.14 -2.07
C SER A 7 4.72 -2.13 -3.18
N LEU A 8 3.52 -1.54 -3.22
CA LEU A 8 3.17 -0.45 -4.15
C LEU A 8 3.99 0.85 -3.96
N MET A 9 4.80 0.94 -2.92
CA MET A 9 5.69 2.09 -2.68
C MET A 9 7.01 2.00 -3.45
N SER A 10 7.31 0.86 -4.09
CA SER A 10 8.55 0.62 -4.85
C SER A 10 8.28 0.33 -6.32
N TYR A 11 9.22 0.67 -7.19
CA TYR A 11 9.26 0.27 -8.60
C TYR A 11 9.12 -1.24 -8.75
N ARG A 12 9.92 -2.00 -7.99
CA ARG A 12 9.87 -3.47 -8.01
C ARG A 12 8.49 -4.01 -7.66
N GLY A 13 7.88 -3.52 -6.60
CA GLY A 13 6.55 -3.97 -6.21
C GLY A 13 5.45 -3.51 -7.18
N LEU A 14 5.56 -2.31 -7.74
CA LEU A 14 4.63 -1.79 -8.76
C LEU A 14 4.66 -2.68 -10.03
N LEU A 15 5.83 -3.06 -10.53
CA LEU A 15 5.94 -3.73 -11.83
C LEU A 15 6.05 -5.26 -11.80
N ARG A 16 6.44 -5.88 -10.67
CA ARG A 16 6.59 -7.36 -10.58
C ARG A 16 5.33 -8.13 -10.98
N SER A 17 4.15 -7.59 -10.71
CA SER A 17 2.86 -8.23 -10.97
C SER A 17 2.13 -7.67 -12.19
N ILE A 18 2.61 -6.56 -12.72
CA ILE A 18 1.96 -5.82 -13.78
C ILE A 18 2.93 -5.89 -14.96
N LYS A 19 2.78 -6.91 -15.81
CA LYS A 19 3.54 -7.09 -17.05
C LYS A 19 3.61 -5.75 -17.80
N GLU A 20 4.70 -4.98 -17.70
CA GLU A 20 5.12 -3.78 -18.48
C GLU A 20 4.03 -2.85 -19.12
N ARG A 21 2.77 -2.89 -18.66
CA ARG A 21 1.61 -2.35 -19.39
C ARG A 21 0.95 -1.15 -18.72
N ILE A 22 1.17 -0.97 -17.42
CA ILE A 22 0.57 0.16 -16.71
C ILE A 22 1.46 1.37 -16.86
N ASN A 23 0.89 2.42 -17.42
CA ASN A 23 1.56 3.69 -17.58
C ASN A 23 1.48 4.48 -16.27
N LEU A 24 2.64 4.62 -15.60
CA LEU A 24 2.79 5.40 -14.38
C LEU A 24 3.08 6.87 -14.75
N LEU A 25 2.18 7.78 -14.39
CA LEU A 25 2.19 9.16 -14.87
C LEU A 25 2.85 10.15 -13.89
N ASP A 26 2.82 9.86 -12.59
CA ASP A 26 3.37 10.70 -11.52
C ASP A 26 3.40 9.89 -10.22
N ALA A 27 4.21 10.34 -9.26
CA ALA A 27 4.20 9.80 -7.92
C ALA A 27 4.37 10.89 -6.84
N ILE A 28 3.65 10.76 -5.73
CA ILE A 28 3.57 11.79 -4.67
C ILE A 28 3.61 11.13 -3.29
N ARG A 29 4.47 11.61 -2.39
CA ARG A 29 4.48 11.17 -0.98
C ARG A 29 3.27 11.71 -0.24
N VAL A 30 2.59 10.82 0.46
CA VAL A 30 1.38 11.15 1.22
C VAL A 30 1.41 10.44 2.56
N GLN A 31 0.83 11.10 3.58
CA GLN A 31 0.58 10.49 4.88
C GLN A 31 -0.93 10.34 5.12
N ILE A 32 -1.29 9.31 5.88
CA ILE A 32 -2.64 9.11 6.40
C ILE A 32 -2.57 8.67 7.86
N LYS A 33 -3.58 9.04 8.65
CA LYS A 33 -3.70 8.50 10.01
C LYS A 33 -4.08 7.03 9.91
N GLY A 34 -3.37 6.17 10.64
CA GLY A 34 -3.60 4.73 10.65
C GLY A 34 -2.43 3.96 11.21
N LYS A 35 -2.53 2.63 11.17
CA LYS A 35 -1.45 1.70 11.47
C LYS A 35 -1.27 0.74 10.31
N ARG A 36 -0.04 0.33 10.08
CA ARG A 36 0.36 -0.56 9.00
C ARG A 36 1.12 -1.75 9.58
N GLY A 37 0.92 -2.94 9.01
CA GLY A 37 1.69 -4.13 9.37
C GLY A 37 1.30 -5.37 8.57
N PHE A 38 2.00 -6.48 8.80
CA PHE A 38 1.75 -7.75 8.10
C PHE A 38 0.50 -8.43 8.65
N ALA A 39 -0.57 -8.49 7.87
CA ALA A 39 -1.81 -9.16 8.31
C ALA A 39 -2.69 -9.69 7.18
N LYS A 40 -2.33 -9.48 5.90
CA LYS A 40 -3.16 -9.93 4.78
C LYS A 40 -2.57 -11.21 4.19
N PRO A 41 -3.12 -12.39 4.50
CA PRO A 41 -2.61 -13.62 3.91
C PRO A 41 -2.90 -13.68 2.40
N THR A 42 -1.93 -14.23 1.68
CA THR A 42 -1.97 -14.52 0.24
C THR A 42 -1.36 -15.89 0.00
N PHE A 43 -1.38 -16.38 -1.24
CA PHE A 43 -0.61 -17.57 -1.59
C PHE A 43 0.87 -17.36 -1.23
N ASN A 44 1.39 -18.25 -0.37
CA ASN A 44 2.80 -18.36 0.02
C ASN A 44 3.41 -17.21 0.84
N LYS A 45 2.63 -16.22 1.30
CA LYS A 45 3.16 -15.09 2.10
C LYS A 45 2.07 -14.29 2.83
N ILE A 46 2.48 -13.52 3.83
CA ILE A 46 1.66 -12.47 4.47
C ILE A 46 2.02 -11.10 3.88
N CYS A 47 1.02 -10.39 3.39
CA CYS A 47 1.14 -9.04 2.85
C CYS A 47 0.75 -7.97 3.87
N MET A 48 1.17 -6.75 3.57
CA MET A 48 0.88 -5.53 4.32
C MET A 48 -0.63 -5.22 4.33
N ASP A 49 -1.15 -4.76 5.44
CA ASP A 49 -2.52 -4.28 5.58
C ASP A 49 -2.53 -2.98 6.41
N VAL A 50 -3.67 -2.31 6.45
CA VAL A 50 -3.86 -1.07 7.21
C VAL A 50 -5.10 -1.17 8.09
N ASP A 51 -4.93 -0.78 9.35
CA ASP A 51 -5.99 -0.73 10.36
C ASP A 51 -6.03 0.64 11.06
N ASP A 52 -7.11 0.90 11.80
CA ASP A 52 -7.33 2.12 12.59
C ASP A 52 -7.15 3.42 11.79
N PHE A 53 -7.48 3.35 10.50
CA PHE A 53 -7.18 4.39 9.53
C PHE A 53 -8.28 5.44 9.40
N VAL A 54 -7.91 6.61 8.88
CA VAL A 54 -8.86 7.64 8.42
C VAL A 54 -8.74 7.77 6.91
N LEU A 55 -9.87 7.81 6.20
CA LEU A 55 -9.93 8.03 4.75
C LEU A 55 -9.64 9.50 4.33
N LYS A 56 -8.68 10.13 5.01
CA LYS A 56 -8.16 11.47 4.75
C LYS A 56 -6.64 11.47 4.91
N GLY A 57 -5.95 12.20 4.03
CA GLY A 57 -4.50 12.32 4.03
C GLY A 57 -4.01 13.68 3.55
N SER A 58 -2.68 13.84 3.56
CA SER A 58 -2.01 15.06 3.10
C SER A 58 -0.70 14.75 2.40
N ILE A 59 -0.31 15.61 1.47
CA ILE A 59 1.01 15.55 0.82
C ILE A 59 2.10 15.82 1.86
N ILE A 60 3.18 15.02 1.81
CA ILE A 60 4.35 15.21 2.68
C ILE A 60 5.42 15.99 1.92
N LYS A 61 5.84 17.12 2.48
CA LYS A 61 6.99 17.88 1.97
C LYS A 61 8.27 17.53 2.71
N ASN A 62 8.28 17.66 4.05
CA ASN A 62 9.51 17.55 4.86
C ASN A 62 9.41 16.50 5.96
N LYS A 63 8.36 16.50 6.77
CA LYS A 63 8.18 15.58 7.91
C LYS A 63 6.73 15.15 8.03
N ALA A 64 6.51 13.87 8.35
CA ALA A 64 5.18 13.38 8.70
C ALA A 64 4.80 13.75 10.13
N GLU A 65 3.49 13.82 10.35
CA GLU A 65 2.88 13.94 11.66
C GLU A 65 3.03 12.62 12.44
N GLN A 66 3.18 12.71 13.77
CA GLN A 66 3.24 11.52 14.61
C GLN A 66 1.91 10.74 14.57
N GLY A 67 1.99 9.41 14.50
CA GLY A 67 0.80 8.55 14.42
C GLY A 67 0.19 8.43 13.02
N TYR A 68 0.92 8.87 11.99
CA TYR A 68 0.57 8.68 10.59
C TYR A 68 1.49 7.66 9.94
N ILE A 69 0.92 6.86 9.04
CA ILE A 69 1.69 6.04 8.12
C ILE A 69 1.93 6.84 6.84
N GLU A 70 3.11 6.63 6.25
CA GLU A 70 3.46 7.22 4.98
C GLU A 70 3.32 6.21 3.84
N GLY A 71 2.98 6.70 2.67
CA GLY A 71 2.88 5.91 1.46
C GLY A 71 3.08 6.74 0.20
N LEU A 72 2.88 6.07 -0.93
CA LEU A 72 3.08 6.64 -2.26
C LEU A 72 1.74 6.68 -2.99
N ILE A 73 1.33 7.85 -3.44
CA ILE A 73 0.31 7.93 -4.48
C ILE A 73 0.97 7.79 -5.82
N VAL A 74 0.49 6.86 -6.64
CA VAL A 74 0.80 6.77 -8.06
C VAL A 74 -0.39 7.24 -8.90
N LYS A 75 -0.10 7.99 -9.97
CA LYS A 75 -1.08 8.30 -11.01
C LYS A 75 -0.95 7.27 -12.12
N ILE A 76 -2.08 6.72 -12.53
CA ILE A 76 -2.19 5.78 -13.64
C ILE A 76 -3.30 6.24 -14.57
N THR A 77 -3.29 5.76 -15.81
CA THR A 77 -4.41 5.97 -16.73
C THR A 77 -5.64 5.18 -16.28
N GLN A 78 -6.83 5.65 -16.67
CA GLN A 78 -8.08 4.92 -16.38
C GLN A 78 -8.10 3.54 -17.06
N ARG A 79 -7.52 3.42 -18.25
CA ARG A 79 -7.39 2.16 -19.01
C ARG A 79 -6.70 1.06 -18.19
N ASP A 80 -5.70 1.45 -17.40
CA ASP A 80 -4.83 0.55 -16.66
C ASP A 80 -5.41 0.16 -15.27
N PHE A 81 -6.48 0.83 -14.84
CA PHE A 81 -7.09 0.62 -13.53
C PHE A 81 -7.63 -0.80 -13.28
N PRO A 82 -8.25 -1.51 -14.25
CA PRO A 82 -8.71 -2.88 -14.04
C PRO A 82 -7.59 -3.87 -13.78
N ASP A 83 -6.46 -3.71 -14.47
CA ASP A 83 -5.26 -4.53 -14.27
C ASP A 83 -4.68 -4.26 -12.87
N PHE A 84 -4.65 -2.99 -12.46
CA PHE A 84 -4.23 -2.63 -11.11
C PHE A 84 -5.16 -3.25 -10.05
N CYS A 85 -6.48 -3.19 -10.23
CA CYS A 85 -7.41 -3.83 -9.30
C CYS A 85 -7.18 -5.35 -9.22
N SER A 86 -6.92 -5.99 -10.35
CA SER A 86 -6.68 -7.44 -10.43
C SER A 86 -5.40 -7.84 -9.68
N ARG A 87 -4.33 -7.02 -9.73
CA ARG A 87 -3.13 -7.18 -8.89
C ARG A 87 -3.48 -7.24 -7.39
N GLU A 88 -4.41 -6.40 -6.94
CA GLU A 88 -4.86 -6.37 -5.54
C GLU A 88 -5.83 -7.51 -5.17
N GLY A 89 -6.15 -8.40 -6.13
CA GLY A 89 -7.14 -9.45 -5.96
C GLY A 89 -8.59 -8.94 -6.01
N TYR A 90 -8.82 -7.79 -6.65
CA TYR A 90 -10.14 -7.21 -6.87
C TYR A 90 -10.46 -7.21 -8.38
N THR A 91 -11.20 -8.20 -8.86
CA THR A 91 -11.52 -8.35 -10.29
C THR A 91 -12.67 -7.45 -10.76
N GLY A 92 -13.26 -6.63 -9.88
CA GLY A 92 -14.34 -5.68 -10.18
C GLY A 92 -13.89 -4.35 -10.79
N GLY A 93 -12.66 -4.24 -11.30
CA GLY A 93 -12.11 -2.97 -11.80
C GLY A 93 -12.90 -2.32 -12.93
N ASN A 94 -13.38 -3.11 -13.91
CA ASN A 94 -14.25 -2.61 -14.98
C ASN A 94 -15.60 -2.10 -14.46
N LYS A 95 -16.18 -2.80 -13.47
CA LYS A 95 -17.44 -2.37 -12.85
C LYS A 95 -17.30 -1.01 -12.16
N LEU A 96 -16.16 -0.76 -11.52
CA LEU A 96 -15.85 0.53 -10.90
C LEU A 96 -15.72 1.65 -11.93
N ILE A 97 -15.07 1.39 -13.06
CA ILE A 97 -14.99 2.36 -14.17
C ILE A 97 -16.40 2.74 -14.63
N THR A 98 -17.24 1.75 -14.91
CA THR A 98 -18.63 1.97 -15.35
C THR A 98 -19.43 2.75 -14.31
N TYR A 99 -19.32 2.38 -13.02
CA TYR A 99 -19.98 3.10 -11.93
C TYR A 99 -19.54 4.56 -11.82
N SER A 100 -18.27 4.84 -12.10
CA SER A 100 -17.68 6.17 -12.00
C SER A 100 -17.83 7.07 -13.24
N SER A 101 -18.54 6.63 -14.28
CA SER A 101 -18.60 7.31 -15.59
C SER A 101 -19.09 8.76 -15.54
N ASN A 102 -19.92 9.10 -14.55
CA ASN A 102 -20.45 10.45 -14.33
C ASN A 102 -19.64 11.28 -13.31
N PHE A 103 -18.44 10.82 -12.93
CA PHE A 103 -17.56 11.48 -11.97
C PHE A 103 -16.22 11.79 -12.60
N ASN A 104 -15.47 12.74 -12.04
CA ASN A 104 -14.15 13.09 -12.57
C ASN A 104 -13.11 12.01 -12.31
N SER A 105 -13.36 11.12 -11.34
CA SER A 105 -12.50 9.97 -11.05
C SER A 105 -13.26 8.87 -10.30
N VAL A 106 -12.73 7.63 -10.38
CA VAL A 106 -13.20 6.51 -9.54
C VAL A 106 -13.14 6.86 -8.05
N GLY A 107 -12.06 7.54 -7.60
CA GLY A 107 -11.91 7.93 -6.20
C GLY A 107 -13.01 8.89 -5.72
N GLU A 108 -13.46 9.80 -6.58
CA GLU A 108 -14.57 10.71 -6.29
C GLU A 108 -15.90 9.97 -6.14
N ALA A 109 -16.21 9.07 -7.08
CA ALA A 109 -17.43 8.25 -7.03
C ALA A 109 -17.48 7.42 -5.73
N LEU A 110 -16.35 6.79 -5.37
CA LEU A 110 -16.24 6.04 -4.12
C LEU A 110 -16.37 6.93 -2.89
N TRP A 111 -15.84 8.17 -2.93
CA TRP A 111 -15.97 9.11 -1.81
C TRP A 111 -17.42 9.49 -1.58
N LYS A 112 -18.18 9.78 -2.65
CA LYS A 112 -19.62 10.06 -2.55
C LYS A 112 -20.38 8.90 -1.92
N LEU A 113 -20.10 7.67 -2.36
CA LEU A 113 -20.68 6.46 -1.76
C LEU A 113 -20.33 6.31 -0.28
N PHE A 114 -19.09 6.63 0.10
CA PHE A 114 -18.66 6.62 1.50
C PHE A 114 -19.39 7.68 2.33
N GLN A 115 -19.59 8.89 1.81
CA GLN A 115 -20.34 9.95 2.50
C GLN A 115 -21.78 9.52 2.82
N GLU A 116 -22.45 8.85 1.87
CA GLU A 116 -23.78 8.27 2.09
C GLU A 116 -23.79 7.09 3.07
N SER A 117 -22.61 6.60 3.46
CA SER A 117 -22.42 5.44 4.32
C SER A 117 -22.04 5.79 5.75
N ILE A 118 -21.89 7.08 6.05
CA ILE A 118 -21.49 7.56 7.38
C ILE A 118 -22.54 7.17 8.41
N LYS A 119 -22.06 6.60 9.52
CA LYS A 119 -22.79 6.25 10.74
C LYS A 119 -22.07 6.90 11.93
N ASN A 120 -22.70 6.88 13.10
CA ASN A 120 -22.12 7.42 14.34
C ASN A 120 -20.80 6.75 14.74
N ASP A 121 -20.60 5.49 14.31
CA ASP A 121 -19.37 4.75 14.51
C ASP A 121 -18.61 4.59 13.17
N TYR A 122 -17.32 4.90 13.19
CA TYR A 122 -16.49 4.88 11.99
C TYR A 122 -16.34 3.47 11.43
N TYR A 123 -16.23 2.46 12.29
CA TYR A 123 -16.14 1.07 11.88
C TYR A 123 -17.42 0.56 11.20
N LYS A 124 -18.59 0.91 11.74
CA LYS A 124 -19.89 0.70 11.09
C LYS A 124 -20.00 1.46 9.76
N SER A 125 -19.39 2.65 9.64
CA SER A 125 -19.37 3.42 8.39
C SER A 125 -18.62 2.68 7.28
N ILE A 126 -17.45 2.11 7.59
CA ILE A 126 -16.67 1.29 6.64
C ILE A 126 -17.45 0.04 6.22
N ARG A 127 -18.07 -0.66 7.17
CA ARG A 127 -18.93 -1.83 6.88
C ARG A 127 -20.09 -1.47 5.96
N ASN A 128 -20.80 -0.39 6.28
CA ASN A 128 -21.93 0.08 5.49
C ASN A 128 -21.50 0.50 4.07
N TYR A 129 -20.35 1.15 3.93
CA TYR A 129 -19.76 1.47 2.63
C TYR A 129 -19.51 0.22 1.79
N ARG A 130 -18.91 -0.83 2.37
CA ARG A 130 -18.63 -2.07 1.65
C ARG A 130 -19.91 -2.80 1.22
N MET A 131 -20.95 -2.79 2.05
CA MET A 131 -22.27 -3.31 1.69
C MET A 131 -22.86 -2.56 0.50
N LYS A 132 -22.90 -1.22 0.58
CA LYS A 132 -23.40 -0.39 -0.52
C LYS A 132 -22.58 -0.55 -1.80
N LEU A 133 -21.26 -0.65 -1.70
CA LEU A 133 -20.38 -0.89 -2.85
C LEU A 133 -20.69 -2.25 -3.49
N LYS A 134 -20.85 -3.30 -2.67
CA LYS A 134 -21.24 -4.62 -3.13
C LYS A 134 -22.58 -4.61 -3.85
N ASP A 135 -23.57 -3.88 -3.32
CA ASP A 135 -24.89 -3.80 -3.95
C ASP A 135 -24.86 -2.99 -5.25
N LYS A 136 -24.08 -1.90 -5.30
CA LYS A 136 -23.93 -1.09 -6.53
C LYS A 136 -23.21 -1.81 -7.65
N LEU A 137 -22.24 -2.65 -7.32
CA LEU A 137 -21.41 -3.34 -8.31
C LEU A 137 -21.84 -4.80 -8.53
N ASP A 138 -22.74 -5.32 -7.71
CA ASP A 138 -22.99 -6.77 -7.61
C ASP A 138 -21.67 -7.56 -7.54
N TYR A 139 -20.77 -7.11 -6.66
CA TYR A 139 -19.43 -7.68 -6.52
C TYR A 139 -18.74 -7.24 -5.23
N THR A 140 -18.03 -8.17 -4.60
CA THR A 140 -17.06 -7.86 -3.54
C THR A 140 -15.87 -8.83 -3.61
N SER A 141 -14.83 -8.60 -2.80
CA SER A 141 -13.64 -9.45 -2.74
C SER A 141 -13.35 -9.94 -1.32
N LYS A 142 -12.80 -11.16 -1.24
CA LYS A 142 -12.19 -11.71 -0.03
C LYS A 142 -10.76 -11.21 0.21
N HIS A 143 -10.13 -10.62 -0.81
CA HIS A 143 -8.85 -9.92 -0.77
C HIS A 143 -9.10 -8.42 -0.56
N TYR A 144 -8.28 -7.52 -1.10
CA TYR A 144 -8.46 -6.10 -0.86
C TYR A 144 -9.73 -5.54 -1.52
N ILE A 145 -10.34 -4.57 -0.85
CA ILE A 145 -11.49 -3.80 -1.34
C ILE A 145 -11.04 -2.33 -1.52
N PRO A 146 -11.39 -1.65 -2.62
CA PRO A 146 -11.03 -0.25 -2.83
C PRO A 146 -11.85 0.67 -1.93
N HIS A 147 -11.17 1.62 -1.29
CA HIS A 147 -11.74 2.66 -0.44
C HIS A 147 -11.30 4.03 -0.97
N PRO A 148 -12.18 5.04 -0.93
CA PRO A 148 -11.79 6.39 -1.30
C PRO A 148 -10.82 6.96 -0.27
N LEU A 149 -9.90 7.81 -0.71
CA LEU A 149 -8.99 8.53 0.17
C LEU A 149 -8.93 9.98 -0.29
N VAL A 150 -9.35 10.91 0.57
CA VAL A 150 -9.28 12.35 0.25
C VAL A 150 -7.92 12.90 0.64
N ILE A 151 -7.24 13.52 -0.32
CA ILE A 151 -5.93 14.15 -0.09
C ILE A 151 -6.09 15.66 -0.14
N LYS A 152 -5.73 16.31 0.98
CA LYS A 152 -5.76 17.76 1.12
C LYS A 152 -5.01 18.42 -0.05
N ASN A 153 -5.69 19.33 -0.75
CA ASN A 153 -5.18 20.11 -1.89
C ASN A 153 -4.75 19.28 -3.13
N LEU A 154 -5.19 18.02 -3.24
CA LEU A 154 -4.87 17.15 -4.39
C LEU A 154 -6.10 16.47 -5.00
N GLY A 155 -7.08 16.09 -4.19
CA GLY A 155 -8.31 15.44 -4.65
C GLY A 155 -8.45 14.01 -4.13
N TYR A 156 -8.96 13.11 -4.97
CA TYR A 156 -9.37 11.76 -4.55
C TYR A 156 -8.41 10.68 -5.04
N ALA A 157 -7.96 9.84 -4.11
CA ALA A 157 -7.20 8.63 -4.36
C ALA A 157 -8.01 7.39 -3.94
N ILE A 158 -7.46 6.23 -4.25
CA ILE A 158 -8.01 4.93 -3.87
C ILE A 158 -6.98 4.19 -3.03
N MET A 159 -7.41 3.64 -1.90
CA MET A 159 -6.62 2.76 -1.06
C MET A 159 -7.28 1.39 -1.01
N PHE A 160 -6.52 0.34 -1.30
CA PHE A 160 -6.99 -1.04 -1.22
C PHE A 160 -6.79 -1.56 0.20
N ILE A 161 -7.85 -1.98 0.90
CA ILE A 161 -7.79 -2.35 2.33
C ILE A 161 -8.36 -3.75 2.50
N ALA A 162 -7.70 -4.62 3.28
CA ALA A 162 -8.16 -5.98 3.42
C ALA A 162 -9.49 -5.99 4.20
N PRO A 163 -10.33 -7.03 4.06
CA PRO A 163 -11.65 -6.95 4.62
C PRO A 163 -11.60 -7.04 6.15
N GLY A 164 -10.89 -8.07 6.66
CA GLY A 164 -10.58 -8.26 8.08
C GLY A 164 -11.75 -7.95 9.00
N LYS A 165 -11.49 -7.17 10.04
CA LYS A 165 -12.50 -6.73 11.00
C LYS A 165 -13.66 -5.97 10.34
N TYR A 166 -13.43 -5.17 9.30
CA TYR A 166 -14.52 -4.40 8.66
C TYR A 166 -15.37 -5.23 7.67
N GLY A 167 -15.09 -6.53 7.49
CA GLY A 167 -15.92 -7.45 6.70
C GLY A 167 -15.91 -7.19 5.19
N THR A 168 -16.41 -8.13 4.39
CA THR A 168 -16.41 -8.01 2.92
C THR A 168 -17.57 -7.15 2.38
N GLY A 169 -18.53 -6.78 3.22
CA GLY A 169 -19.82 -6.23 2.79
C GLY A 169 -20.83 -7.31 2.35
N ASN A 170 -20.44 -8.58 2.35
CA ASN A 170 -21.34 -9.72 2.14
C ASN A 170 -21.24 -10.66 3.36
N GLY A 171 -22.36 -10.85 4.08
CA GLY A 171 -22.40 -11.72 5.27
C GLY A 171 -22.04 -13.18 5.00
N ASN A 172 -22.19 -13.64 3.75
CA ASN A 172 -21.91 -15.02 3.35
C ASN A 172 -20.48 -15.21 2.84
N LEU A 173 -19.71 -14.13 2.63
CA LEU A 173 -18.33 -14.21 2.13
C LEU A 173 -17.35 -13.89 3.25
N LYS A 174 -16.63 -14.92 3.71
CA LYS A 174 -15.52 -14.77 4.65
C LYS A 174 -14.31 -14.14 3.95
N SER A 175 -13.61 -13.27 4.68
CA SER A 175 -12.34 -12.71 4.21
C SER A 175 -11.21 -13.70 4.44
N ARG A 176 -10.10 -13.59 3.70
CA ARG A 176 -8.93 -14.43 3.96
C ARG A 176 -8.39 -14.31 5.39
N LYS A 177 -8.40 -13.10 5.95
CA LYS A 177 -8.04 -12.86 7.36
C LYS A 177 -8.94 -13.64 8.31
N ASN A 178 -10.25 -13.69 8.05
CA ASN A 178 -11.19 -14.40 8.91
C ASN A 178 -11.11 -15.92 8.71
N GLU A 179 -10.86 -16.41 7.49
CA GLU A 179 -10.63 -17.82 7.21
C GLU A 179 -9.42 -18.37 7.99
N GLU A 180 -8.41 -17.52 8.19
CA GLU A 180 -7.14 -17.88 8.83
C GLU A 180 -6.99 -17.33 10.26
N ASN A 181 -8.07 -16.79 10.84
CA ASN A 181 -8.12 -16.23 12.21
C ASN A 181 -7.08 -15.12 12.51
N ILE A 182 -6.72 -14.32 11.51
CA ILE A 182 -5.79 -13.18 11.66
C ILE A 182 -6.57 -11.91 12.01
N SER A 183 -6.38 -11.43 13.24
CA SER A 183 -7.05 -10.24 13.78
C SER A 183 -6.12 -9.09 14.15
N TYR A 184 -4.81 -9.29 14.03
CA TYR A 184 -3.76 -8.36 14.45
C TYR A 184 -2.61 -8.31 13.42
N PHE A 185 -1.67 -7.38 13.58
CA PHE A 185 -0.44 -7.33 12.78
C PHE A 185 0.61 -8.26 13.37
N MET A 186 1.10 -9.17 12.54
CA MET A 186 2.15 -10.11 12.91
C MET A 186 3.52 -9.46 12.84
N ASP A 187 4.40 -9.83 13.78
CA ASP A 187 5.84 -9.61 13.64
C ASP A 187 6.47 -10.64 12.67
N ILE A 188 7.76 -10.47 12.37
CA ILE A 188 8.47 -11.37 11.46
C ILE A 188 8.48 -12.83 11.92
N ASN A 189 8.60 -13.09 13.23
CA ASN A 189 8.69 -14.44 13.77
C ASN A 189 7.35 -15.15 13.64
N GLU A 190 6.25 -14.43 13.88
CA GLU A 190 4.91 -14.94 13.69
C GLU A 190 4.63 -15.26 12.22
N VAL A 191 5.03 -14.39 11.28
CA VAL A 191 4.86 -14.66 9.85
C VAL A 191 5.65 -15.91 9.43
N LEU A 192 6.92 -16.03 9.83
CA LEU A 192 7.79 -17.14 9.42
C LEU A 192 7.42 -18.49 10.04
N LYS A 193 6.70 -18.51 11.17
CA LYS A 193 6.17 -19.75 11.79
C LYS A 193 5.03 -20.38 11.00
N ARG A 194 4.43 -19.65 10.06
CA ARG A 194 3.28 -20.15 9.32
C ARG A 194 3.71 -21.11 8.21
N ALA A 195 3.10 -22.30 8.19
CA ALA A 195 3.42 -23.36 7.24
C ALA A 195 3.15 -22.98 5.77
N ASP A 196 2.23 -22.05 5.53
CA ASP A 196 1.87 -21.55 4.21
C ASP A 196 2.77 -20.39 3.74
N VAL A 197 3.85 -20.07 4.45
CA VAL A 197 4.75 -18.97 4.07
C VAL A 197 6.05 -19.52 3.50
N ASN A 198 6.37 -19.09 2.28
CA ASN A 198 7.69 -19.29 1.69
C ASN A 198 8.63 -18.15 2.11
N LYS A 199 9.68 -18.47 2.88
CA LYS A 199 10.66 -17.50 3.39
C LYS A 199 11.25 -16.60 2.29
N ASN A 200 11.59 -17.15 1.12
CA ASN A 200 12.19 -16.39 0.02
C ASN A 200 11.20 -15.43 -0.65
N GLU A 201 9.95 -15.88 -0.85
CA GLU A 201 8.90 -15.01 -1.38
C GLU A 201 8.57 -13.86 -0.42
N PHE A 202 8.53 -14.16 0.87
CA PHE A 202 8.26 -13.17 1.91
C PHE A 202 9.43 -12.20 2.11
N LEU A 203 10.67 -12.67 2.04
CA LEU A 203 11.87 -11.82 2.00
C LEU A 203 11.82 -10.84 0.82
N THR A 204 11.49 -11.34 -0.37
CA THR A 204 11.33 -10.50 -1.57
C THR A 204 10.24 -9.45 -1.37
N TYR A 205 9.09 -9.84 -0.81
CA TYR A 205 7.99 -8.91 -0.53
C TYR A 205 8.35 -7.86 0.53
N THR A 206 9.10 -8.26 1.55
CA THR A 206 9.57 -7.36 2.60
C THR A 206 10.50 -6.29 2.02
N LEU A 207 11.46 -6.69 1.18
CA LEU A 207 12.34 -5.77 0.46
C LEU A 207 11.53 -4.79 -0.40
N GLU A 208 10.51 -5.25 -1.14
CA GLU A 208 9.62 -4.37 -1.92
C GLU A 208 8.90 -3.32 -1.08
N CYS A 209 8.55 -3.64 0.18
CA CYS A 209 7.95 -2.68 1.09
C CYS A 209 8.99 -1.68 1.61
N LEU A 210 10.20 -2.14 1.95
CA LEU A 210 11.29 -1.30 2.44
C LEU A 210 11.85 -0.36 1.37
N TYR A 211 11.84 -0.76 0.10
CA TYR A 211 12.28 0.09 -1.02
C TYR A 211 11.48 1.39 -1.14
N GLY A 212 10.28 1.50 -0.55
CA GLY A 212 9.59 2.78 -0.41
C GLY A 212 10.44 3.86 0.29
N GLY A 213 11.32 3.47 1.21
CA GLY A 213 12.22 4.38 1.92
C GLY A 213 13.29 5.03 1.03
N VAL A 214 13.62 4.43 -0.12
CA VAL A 214 14.50 5.02 -1.16
C VAL A 214 13.94 6.36 -1.66
N HIS A 215 12.61 6.49 -1.62
CA HIS A 215 11.86 7.68 -2.00
C HIS A 215 11.57 8.59 -0.80
N GLY A 216 12.13 8.30 0.38
CA GLY A 216 11.94 9.09 1.59
C GLY A 216 10.56 8.92 2.22
N ILE A 217 9.93 7.76 1.99
CA ILE A 217 8.73 7.32 2.73
C ILE A 217 9.20 6.72 4.05
N ASN A 218 8.60 7.11 5.16
CA ASN A 218 8.88 6.51 6.46
C ASN A 218 8.44 5.03 6.46
N VAL A 219 9.41 4.15 6.69
CA VAL A 219 9.23 2.69 6.79
C VAL A 219 9.72 2.14 8.13
N LYS A 220 9.97 3.01 9.12
CA LYS A 220 10.38 2.59 10.47
C LYS A 220 9.39 1.63 11.11
N ASP A 221 8.10 1.88 10.93
CA ASP A 221 7.03 0.98 11.37
C ASP A 221 7.11 -0.42 10.74
N ILE A 222 7.69 -0.56 9.54
CA ILE A 222 7.95 -1.86 8.92
C ILE A 222 9.24 -2.47 9.47
N ILE A 223 10.29 -1.65 9.62
CA ILE A 223 11.57 -2.09 10.21
C ILE A 223 11.35 -2.61 11.63
N ASP A 224 10.51 -1.95 12.43
CA ASP A 224 10.18 -2.32 13.81
C ASP A 224 9.47 -3.69 13.90
N LEU A 225 8.83 -4.16 12.82
CA LEU A 225 8.26 -5.52 12.73
C LEU A 225 9.33 -6.59 12.45
N ILE A 226 10.52 -6.19 12.02
CA ILE A 226 11.67 -7.04 11.75
C ILE A 226 12.60 -6.94 12.96
N SER A 227 12.64 -8.00 13.78
CA SER A 227 13.55 -8.03 14.93
C SER A 227 15.00 -7.88 14.46
N VAL A 228 15.68 -6.81 14.90
CA VAL A 228 17.05 -6.46 14.47
C VAL A 228 18.07 -7.56 14.77
N ASN A 229 17.80 -8.39 15.78
CA ASN A 229 18.67 -9.50 16.18
C ASN A 229 18.31 -10.83 15.48
N SER A 230 17.47 -10.81 14.44
CA SER A 230 17.03 -12.02 13.74
C SER A 230 17.88 -12.34 12.51
N GLU A 231 18.04 -13.63 12.20
CA GLU A 231 18.66 -14.08 10.93
C GLU A 231 17.98 -13.43 9.71
N PHE A 232 16.65 -13.25 9.78
CA PHE A 232 15.89 -12.61 8.71
C PHE A 232 16.28 -11.14 8.51
N PHE A 233 16.55 -10.39 9.59
CA PHE A 233 17.06 -9.02 9.47
C PHE A 233 18.41 -8.99 8.75
N ASN A 234 19.31 -9.91 9.07
CA ASN A 234 20.60 -10.04 8.40
C ASN A 234 20.45 -10.39 6.91
N GLU A 235 19.49 -11.26 6.56
CA GLU A 235 19.17 -11.53 5.15
C GLU A 235 18.59 -10.31 4.42
N VAL A 236 17.72 -9.55 5.08
CA VAL A 236 17.20 -8.28 4.58
C VAL A 236 18.35 -7.31 4.34
N LYS A 237 19.21 -7.06 5.32
CA LYS A 237 20.37 -6.16 5.21
C LYS A 237 21.29 -6.57 4.07
N LYS A 238 21.63 -7.87 3.98
CA LYS A 238 22.47 -8.42 2.90
C LYS A 238 21.88 -8.21 1.51
N LYS A 239 20.56 -8.37 1.35
CA LYS A 239 19.87 -8.16 0.06
C LYS A 239 19.52 -6.71 -0.21
N PHE A 240 19.47 -5.86 0.81
CA PHE A 240 19.21 -4.43 0.70
C PHE A 240 20.53 -3.67 0.59
N ASN A 241 21.33 -4.01 -0.42
CA ASN A 241 22.65 -3.43 -0.64
C ASN A 241 22.58 -2.15 -1.49
N GLU A 242 23.66 -1.37 -1.45
CA GLU A 242 23.76 -0.07 -2.14
C GLU A 242 23.45 -0.15 -3.64
N GLU A 243 23.96 -1.16 -4.34
CA GLU A 243 23.71 -1.37 -5.77
C GLU A 243 22.22 -1.49 -6.08
N LEU A 244 21.50 -2.32 -5.32
CA LEU A 244 20.07 -2.55 -5.55
C LEU A 244 19.21 -1.35 -5.17
N ILE A 245 19.63 -0.59 -4.15
CA ILE A 245 18.98 0.67 -3.76
C ILE A 245 19.15 1.73 -4.87
N ILE A 246 20.36 1.87 -5.42
CA ILE A 246 20.62 2.78 -6.54
C ILE A 246 19.80 2.35 -7.75
N LYS A 247 19.76 1.05 -8.06
CA LYS A 247 18.97 0.50 -9.16
C LYS A 247 17.48 0.78 -9.00
N GLU A 248 16.93 0.57 -7.81
CA GLU A 248 15.53 0.91 -7.47
C GLU A 248 15.23 2.39 -7.77
N LYS A 249 16.07 3.30 -7.28
CA LYS A 249 15.93 4.74 -7.51
C LYS A 249 15.95 5.09 -8.99
N VAL A 250 16.94 4.59 -9.74
CA VAL A 250 17.11 4.90 -11.16
C VAL A 250 15.94 4.36 -11.97
N GLN A 251 15.51 3.13 -11.72
CA GLN A 251 14.39 2.53 -12.43
C GLN A 251 13.08 3.25 -12.13
N PHE A 252 12.81 3.58 -10.86
CA PHE A 252 11.65 4.38 -10.47
C PHE A 252 11.66 5.77 -11.14
N ALA A 253 12.80 6.45 -11.12
CA ALA A 253 12.97 7.77 -11.72
C ALA A 253 12.70 7.77 -13.23
N ASN A 254 13.33 6.84 -13.95
CA ASN A 254 13.17 6.73 -15.40
C ASN A 254 11.74 6.35 -15.79
N CYS A 255 11.12 5.44 -15.04
CA CYS A 255 9.77 4.94 -15.35
C CYS A 255 8.68 5.99 -15.15
N ILE A 256 8.78 6.83 -14.11
CA ILE A 256 7.70 7.77 -13.74
C ILE A 256 8.01 9.20 -14.16
N PHE A 257 9.28 9.62 -14.09
CA PHE A 257 9.69 11.01 -14.28
C PHE A 257 10.55 11.25 -15.52
N GLY A 258 10.93 10.18 -16.23
CA GLY A 258 11.80 10.22 -17.41
C GLY A 258 13.25 10.60 -17.14
N SER A 259 13.59 11.12 -15.96
CA SER A 259 14.96 11.46 -15.56
C SER A 259 15.16 11.50 -14.05
N LEU A 260 16.42 11.33 -13.63
CA LEU A 260 16.83 11.51 -12.24
C LEU A 260 16.69 12.96 -11.76
N ASP A 261 16.81 13.95 -12.64
CA ASP A 261 16.68 15.35 -12.28
C ASP A 261 15.25 15.70 -11.89
N ASN A 262 14.26 15.25 -12.67
CA ASN A 262 12.85 15.42 -12.34
C ASN A 262 12.50 14.68 -11.03
N TYR A 263 13.06 13.48 -10.84
CA TYR A 263 12.93 12.76 -9.57
C TYR A 263 13.49 13.57 -8.39
N LYS A 264 14.69 14.16 -8.54
CA LYS A 264 15.34 14.96 -7.49
C LYS A 264 14.53 16.22 -7.16
N GLN A 265 13.95 16.89 -8.15
CA GLN A 265 13.05 18.02 -7.93
C GLN A 265 11.80 17.64 -7.13
N LYS A 266 11.28 16.42 -7.34
CA LYS A 266 10.06 15.94 -6.69
C LYS A 266 10.29 15.34 -5.30
N PHE A 267 11.34 14.52 -5.14
CA PHE A 267 11.60 13.74 -3.92
C PHE A 267 12.78 14.26 -3.09
N GLY A 268 13.54 15.21 -3.60
CA GLY A 268 14.67 15.82 -2.91
C GLY A 268 15.95 14.98 -2.97
N ASN A 269 16.83 15.21 -2.01
CA ASN A 269 18.13 14.55 -1.94
C ASN A 269 18.00 13.09 -1.48
N PHE A 270 18.80 12.21 -2.07
CA PHE A 270 18.77 10.78 -1.82
C PHE A 270 19.23 10.39 -0.40
N GLU A 271 20.33 10.96 0.10
CA GLU A 271 20.82 10.71 1.46
C GLU A 271 19.82 11.17 2.52
N GLN A 272 19.16 12.30 2.28
CA GLN A 272 18.09 12.80 3.15
C GLN A 272 16.89 11.84 3.15
N ASN A 273 16.56 11.24 2.01
CA ASN A 273 15.49 10.26 1.90
C ASN A 273 15.81 8.97 2.70
N LEU A 274 17.03 8.45 2.61
CA LEU A 274 17.46 7.28 3.40
C LEU A 274 17.44 7.57 4.90
N SER A 275 17.92 8.74 5.30
CA SER A 275 17.95 9.16 6.71
C SER A 275 16.54 9.31 7.29
N ARG A 276 15.65 10.00 6.55
CA ARG A 276 14.27 10.27 6.99
C ARG A 276 13.43 9.00 7.04
N SER A 277 13.60 8.11 6.06
CA SER A 277 12.80 6.88 5.97
C SER A 277 13.08 5.88 7.09
N GLY A 278 14.22 6.01 7.76
CA GLY A 278 14.75 5.03 8.72
C GLY A 278 15.66 3.99 8.09
N LEU A 279 15.80 3.96 6.76
CA LEU A 279 16.66 2.99 6.08
C LEU A 279 18.14 3.20 6.42
N LYS A 280 18.59 4.45 6.58
CA LYS A 280 19.99 4.71 6.94
C LYS A 280 20.38 4.00 8.25
N SER A 281 19.53 4.13 9.28
CA SER A 281 19.75 3.44 10.56
C SER A 281 19.76 1.92 10.44
N MET A 282 18.99 1.34 9.52
CA MET A 282 19.00 -0.11 9.25
C MET A 282 20.28 -0.56 8.53
N ILE A 283 20.77 0.25 7.58
CA ILE A 283 21.98 -0.04 6.80
C ILE A 283 23.23 0.09 7.68
N ASP A 284 23.30 1.15 8.48
CA ASP A 284 24.42 1.49 9.35
C ASP A 284 24.40 0.72 10.70
N TYR A 285 23.41 -0.15 10.92
CA TYR A 285 23.30 -0.94 12.15
C TYR A 285 24.39 -2.01 12.19
N ASP A 286 25.45 -1.80 12.97
CA ASP A 286 26.47 -2.79 13.24
C ASP A 286 26.22 -3.45 14.60
N ASP A 287 26.26 -4.79 14.64
CA ASP A 287 26.02 -5.63 15.83
C ASP A 287 27.06 -5.41 16.94
#